data_AF-A0ABC8R7N1-F1
#
_entry.id   AF-A0ABC8R7N1-F1
#
_cell.length_a   1.000
_cell.length_b   1.000
_cell.length_c   1.000
_cell.angle_alpha   90.00
_cell.angle_beta   90.00
_cell.angle_gamma   90.00
#
_symmetry.space_group_name_H-M   'P 1'
#
loop_
_entity.id
_entity.type
_entity.pdbx_description
1 polymer ?
#
loop_
_entity_poly.entity_id
_entity_poly.type
_entity_poly.pdbx_seq_one_letter_code
_entity_poly.pdbx_strand_id
1 'polypeptide(L)'
;MACKKLNQLELSDCEIYASCEPCPMCFGAIFLSRIKRLVYGAKAEAAIAIGFDDFIADALRGTGIHQKAHLEIKRADGDGAIIAEQVFEKTKAKFPMY
;
A
#
# COMPACT_ATOMS: atom_id res chain seq x y z
N MET A 1 -9.54 9.40 7.95
CA MET A 1 -9.37 10.08 9.25
C MET A 1 -8.50 11.34 9.15
N ALA A 2 -7.45 11.39 8.32
CA ALA A 2 -6.61 12.58 8.15
C ALA A 2 -7.36 13.82 7.61
N CYS A 3 -8.13 13.68 6.51
CA CYS A 3 -8.93 14.76 5.91
C CYS A 3 -9.83 15.50 6.93
N LYS A 4 -10.50 14.74 7.81
CA LYS A 4 -11.35 15.31 8.86
C LYS A 4 -10.55 16.10 9.91
N LYS A 5 -9.36 15.62 10.28
CA LYS A 5 -8.51 16.27 11.29
C LYS A 5 -7.90 17.57 10.78
N LEU A 6 -7.50 17.58 9.50
CA LEU A 6 -6.94 18.76 8.84
C LEU A 6 -8.01 19.69 8.26
N ASN A 7 -9.28 19.27 8.30
CA ASN A 7 -10.41 19.94 7.67
C ASN A 7 -10.15 20.27 6.19
N GLN A 8 -9.54 19.31 5.48
CA GLN A 8 -9.12 19.42 4.08
C GLN A 8 -9.53 18.16 3.32
N LEU A 9 -9.89 18.34 2.05
CA LEU A 9 -10.19 17.22 1.15
C LEU A 9 -8.92 16.64 0.50
N GLU A 10 -7.93 17.52 0.27
CA GLU A 10 -6.65 17.17 -0.33
C GLU A 10 -5.57 17.10 0.75
N LEU A 11 -4.64 16.15 0.60
CA LEU A 11 -3.55 15.84 1.53
C LEU A 11 -2.19 15.96 0.83
N SER A 12 -2.03 16.97 -0.03
CA SER A 12 -0.85 17.18 -0.86
C SER A 12 0.44 17.42 -0.08
N ASP A 13 0.33 17.88 1.17
CA ASP A 13 1.47 18.07 2.08
C ASP A 13 1.73 16.85 2.99
N CYS A 14 0.99 15.76 2.80
CA CYS A 14 1.11 14.57 3.62
C CYS A 14 1.83 13.42 2.90
N GLU A 15 2.39 12.54 3.71
CA GLU A 15 2.95 11.26 3.30
C GLU A 15 2.20 10.14 4.01
N ILE A 16 2.02 8.99 3.35
CA ILE A 16 1.36 7.82 3.91
C ILE A 16 2.34 6.65 4.01
N TYR A 17 2.33 5.99 5.16
CA TYR A 17 3.14 4.82 5.46
C TYR A 17 2.22 3.62 5.66
N ALA A 18 2.46 2.55 4.90
CA ALA A 18 1.67 1.33 4.94
C ALA A 18 2.59 0.12 5.17
N SER A 19 2.09 -0.88 5.89
CA SER A 19 2.84 -2.13 6.09
C SER A 19 2.89 -2.98 4.82
N CYS A 20 1.88 -2.88 3.95
CA CYS A 20 1.80 -3.61 2.69
C CYS A 20 1.52 -2.65 1.53
N GLU A 21 1.85 -3.07 0.32
CA GLU A 21 1.48 -2.42 -0.93
C GLU A 21 -0.04 -2.13 -0.97
N PRO A 22 -0.48 -0.95 -1.46
CA PRO A 22 -1.90 -0.63 -1.53
C PRO A 22 -2.60 -1.51 -2.57
N CYS A 23 -3.79 -2.02 -2.24
CA CYS A 23 -4.67 -2.64 -3.21
C CYS A 23 -5.34 -1.57 -4.12
N PRO A 24 -6.06 -1.98 -5.19
CA PRO A 24 -6.65 -1.03 -6.15
C PRO A 24 -7.58 0.02 -5.50
N MET A 25 -8.34 -0.38 -4.47
CA MET A 25 -9.19 0.53 -3.70
C MET A 25 -8.37 1.60 -2.96
N CYS A 26 -7.34 1.17 -2.24
CA CYS A 26 -6.48 2.08 -1.47
C CYS A 26 -5.69 3.01 -2.40
N PHE A 27 -5.21 2.48 -3.53
CA PHE A 27 -4.50 3.27 -4.52
C PHE A 27 -5.39 4.39 -5.11
N GLY A 28 -6.65 4.07 -5.46
CA GLY A 28 -7.63 5.07 -5.89
C GLY A 28 -7.88 6.14 -4.83
N ALA A 29 -8.00 5.75 -3.56
CA ALA A 29 -8.19 6.70 -2.46
C ALA A 29 -6.96 7.63 -2.25
N ILE A 30 -5.74 7.09 -2.34
CA ILE A 30 -4.49 7.87 -2.24
C ILE A 30 -4.41 8.87 -3.38
N PHE A 31 -4.73 8.44 -4.61
CA PHE A 31 -4.74 9.28 -5.80
C PHE A 31 -5.75 10.44 -5.68
N LEU A 32 -6.99 10.14 -5.28
CA LEU A 32 -8.04 11.15 -5.09
C LEU A 32 -7.70 12.14 -3.97
N SER A 33 -7.01 11.68 -2.92
CA SER A 33 -6.59 12.52 -1.80
C SER A 33 -5.35 13.36 -2.11
N ARG A 34 -4.76 13.26 -3.31
CA ARG A 34 -3.57 14.00 -3.76
C ARG A 34 -2.33 13.84 -2.86
N ILE A 35 -2.21 12.73 -2.14
CA ILE A 35 -1.05 12.47 -1.29
C ILE A 35 0.24 12.49 -2.12
N LYS A 36 1.28 13.12 -1.59
CA LYS A 36 2.54 13.32 -2.32
C LYS A 36 3.45 12.10 -2.32
N ARG A 37 3.46 11.33 -1.23
CA ARG A 37 4.32 10.16 -1.08
C ARG A 37 3.63 9.00 -0.38
N LEU A 38 3.80 7.81 -0.94
CA LEU A 38 3.43 6.53 -0.36
C LEU A 38 4.69 5.71 -0.10
N VAL A 39 4.86 5.27 1.15
CA VAL A 39 5.91 4.33 1.56
C VAL A 39 5.25 3.03 2.02
N TYR A 40 5.65 1.89 1.45
CA TYR A 40 5.09 0.57 1.82
C TYR A 40 6.16 -0.46 2.18
N GLY A 41 5.87 -1.41 3.06
CA GLY A 41 6.81 -2.45 3.50
C GLY A 41 6.81 -3.71 2.64
N ALA A 42 5.85 -4.59 2.92
CA ALA A 42 5.62 -5.84 2.21
C ALA A 42 5.02 -5.58 0.83
N LYS A 43 5.37 -6.41 -0.13
CA LYS A 43 4.71 -6.37 -1.43
C LYS A 43 3.40 -7.16 -1.42
N ALA A 44 2.54 -6.89 -2.39
CA ALA A 44 1.29 -7.61 -2.57
C ALA A 44 1.49 -9.13 -2.71
N GLU A 45 2.62 -9.58 -3.27
CA GLU A 45 2.93 -11.01 -3.43
C GLU A 45 3.00 -11.77 -2.09
N ALA A 46 3.43 -11.11 -1.01
CA ALA A 46 3.47 -11.75 0.31
C ALA A 46 2.06 -12.08 0.83
N ALA A 47 1.08 -11.24 0.53
CA ALA A 47 -0.32 -11.50 0.85
C ALA A 47 -0.91 -12.57 -0.08
N ILE A 48 -0.60 -12.54 -1.38
CA ILE A 48 -1.07 -13.55 -2.34
C ILE A 48 -0.56 -14.95 -1.96
N ALA A 49 0.70 -15.06 -1.53
CA ALA A 49 1.32 -16.32 -1.13
C ALA A 49 0.61 -17.03 0.05
N ILE A 50 -0.16 -16.30 0.85
CA ILE A 50 -0.94 -16.84 1.96
C ILE A 50 -2.44 -17.00 1.66
N GLY A 51 -2.86 -16.83 0.39
CA GLY A 51 -4.23 -17.11 -0.07
C GLY A 51 -5.10 -15.89 -0.34
N PHE A 52 -4.53 -14.69 -0.47
CA PHE A 52 -5.27 -13.53 -0.97
C PHE A 52 -5.34 -13.53 -2.50
N ASP A 53 -6.41 -12.99 -3.08
CA ASP A 53 -6.62 -12.87 -4.53
C ASP A 53 -5.53 -12.01 -5.21
N ASP A 54 -5.08 -12.41 -6.41
CA ASP A 54 -4.05 -11.69 -7.20
C ASP A 54 -4.48 -10.27 -7.60
N PHE A 55 -5.78 -9.98 -7.59
CA PHE A 55 -6.30 -8.63 -7.87
C PHE A 55 -5.70 -7.55 -6.95
N ILE A 56 -5.26 -7.90 -5.74
CA ILE A 56 -4.65 -6.92 -4.83
C ILE A 56 -3.32 -6.34 -5.35
N ALA A 57 -2.62 -7.04 -6.25
CA ALA A 57 -1.37 -6.58 -6.84
C ALA A 57 -1.57 -5.71 -8.10
N ASP A 58 -2.80 -5.59 -8.61
CA ASP A 58 -3.09 -4.85 -9.84
C ASP A 58 -2.81 -3.34 -9.70
N ALA A 59 -2.92 -2.84 -8.47
CA ALA A 59 -2.82 -1.42 -8.15
C ALA A 59 -1.54 -0.74 -8.65
N LEU A 60 -0.39 -1.41 -8.56
CA LEU A 60 0.89 -0.87 -9.04
C LEU A 60 1.29 -1.39 -10.43
N ARG A 61 0.75 -2.52 -10.90
CA ARG A 61 1.13 -3.13 -12.18
C ARG A 61 0.80 -2.26 -13.41
N GLY A 62 -0.18 -1.35 -13.31
CA GLY A 62 -0.52 -0.36 -14.36
C GLY A 62 0.12 1.03 -14.21
N THR A 63 1.00 1.25 -13.21
CA THR A 63 1.34 2.61 -12.75
C THR A 63 2.46 3.34 -13.49
N GLY A 64 2.97 2.79 -14.60
CA GLY A 64 3.95 3.50 -15.45
C GLY A 64 3.48 4.89 -15.92
N ILE A 65 2.17 5.15 -15.90
CA ILE A 65 1.54 6.45 -16.20
C ILE A 65 1.39 7.32 -14.94
N HIS A 66 1.13 6.71 -13.77
CA HIS A 66 0.88 7.41 -12.51
C HIS A 66 2.15 7.89 -11.80
N GLN A 67 3.30 7.25 -12.05
CA GLN A 67 4.60 7.69 -11.53
C GLN A 67 4.98 9.11 -11.98
N LYS A 68 4.35 9.63 -13.05
CA LYS A 68 4.52 11.01 -13.54
C LYS A 68 3.52 12.01 -12.96
N ALA A 69 2.52 11.56 -12.20
CA ALA A 69 1.43 12.39 -11.67
C ALA A 69 1.56 12.57 -10.15
N HIS A 70 2.41 13.49 -9.70
CA HIS A 70 2.48 14.04 -8.32
C HIS A 70 2.66 13.05 -7.13
N LEU A 71 2.66 11.74 -7.34
CA LEU A 71 2.72 10.72 -6.30
C LEU A 71 4.04 9.93 -6.40
N GLU A 72 4.88 10.05 -5.37
CA GLU A 72 6.09 9.25 -5.21
C GLU A 72 5.76 7.95 -4.47
N ILE A 73 6.05 6.80 -5.07
CA ILE A 73 5.81 5.48 -4.47
C ILE A 73 7.17 4.84 -4.18
N LYS A 74 7.42 4.54 -2.90
CA LYS A 74 8.68 3.95 -2.44
C LYS A 74 8.43 2.73 -1.58
N ARG A 75 9.22 1.68 -1.76
CA ARG A 75 9.27 0.56 -0.81
C ARG A 75 10.18 0.94 0.36
N ALA A 76 9.78 0.62 1.59
CA ALA A 76 10.57 0.83 2.78
C ALA A 76 11.89 0.04 2.69
N ASP A 77 13.00 0.69 3.01
CA ASP A 77 14.32 0.07 3.04
C ASP A 77 14.60 -0.58 4.41
N GLY A 78 15.43 -1.64 4.43
CA GLY A 78 15.93 -2.27 5.66
C GLY A 78 14.99 -3.30 6.31
N ASP A 79 15.18 -3.53 7.61
CA ASP A 79 14.45 -4.55 8.38
C ASP A 79 12.92 -4.38 8.35
N GLY A 80 12.44 -3.15 8.16
CA GLY A 80 11.01 -2.84 8.13
C GLY A 80 10.23 -3.58 7.02
N ALA A 81 10.82 -3.74 5.83
CA ALA A 81 10.17 -4.48 4.75
C ALA A 81 10.16 -5.99 5.02
N ILE A 82 11.24 -6.51 5.63
CA ILE A 82 11.38 -7.92 5.97
C ILE A 82 10.38 -8.29 7.07
N ILE A 83 10.29 -7.47 8.11
CA ILE A 83 9.33 -7.67 9.21
C ILE A 83 7.91 -7.65 8.66
N ALA A 84 7.59 -6.73 7.74
CA ALA A 84 6.27 -6.65 7.14
C ALA A 84 5.91 -7.93 6.36
N GLU A 85 6.85 -8.50 5.59
CA GLU A 85 6.63 -9.77 4.88
C GLU A 85 6.50 -10.95 5.85
N GLN A 86 7.30 -10.99 6.91
CA GLN A 86 7.25 -12.04 7.94
C GLN A 86 5.90 -12.09 8.67
N VAL A 87 5.18 -10.96 8.78
CA VAL A 87 3.84 -10.95 9.37
C VAL A 87 2.91 -11.84 8.57
N PHE A 88 2.96 -11.83 7.23
CA PHE A 88 2.11 -12.68 6.41
C PHE A 88 2.41 -14.17 6.66
N GLU A 89 3.70 -14.55 6.68
CA GLU A 89 4.08 -15.95 6.91
C GLU A 89 3.68 -16.45 8.32
N LYS A 90 3.91 -15.64 9.35
CA LYS A 90 3.54 -15.98 10.74
C LYS A 90 2.04 -16.10 10.95
N THR A 91 1.24 -15.44 10.12
CA THR A 91 -0.22 -15.39 10.28
C THR A 91 -0.96 -16.35 9.34
N LYS A 92 -0.24 -17.07 8.47
CA LYS A 92 -0.77 -18.08 7.55
C LYS A 92 -1.64 -19.13 8.24
N ALA A 93 -1.24 -19.59 9.43
CA ALA A 93 -2.01 -20.58 10.20
C ALA A 93 -3.25 -20.00 10.91
N LYS A 94 -3.34 -18.66 11.05
CA LYS A 94 -4.47 -17.97 11.70
C LYS A 94 -5.62 -17.68 10.74
N PHE A 95 -5.33 -17.53 9.46
CA PHE A 95 -6.32 -17.28 8.41
C PHE A 95 -6.25 -18.40 7.38
N PRO A 96 -6.85 -19.57 7.66
CA PRO A 96 -7.10 -20.56 6.63
C PRO A 96 -8.14 -19.98 5.67
N MET A 97 -7.65 -19.31 4.62
CA MET A 97 -8.48 -19.02 3.45
C MET A 97 -8.74 -20.37 2.78
N TYR A 98 -10.02 -20.62 2.54
CA TYR A 98 -10.69 -21.90 2.24
C TYR A 98 -10.03 -22.69 1.10
#